data_AF-A0A7X7JH88-F1
#
_entry.id   AF-A0A7X7JH88-F1
#
_cell.length_a   1.000
_cell.length_b   1.000
_cell.length_c   1.000
_cell.angle_alpha   90.00
_cell.angle_beta   90.00
_cell.angle_gamma   90.00
#
_symmetry.space_group_name_H-M   'P 1'
#
loop_
_entity.id
_entity.type
_entity.pdbx_description
1 polymer ?
#
loop_
_entity_poly.entity_id
_entity_poly.type
_entity_poly.pdbx_seq_one_letter_code
_entity_poly.pdbx_strand_id
1 'polypeptide(L)' 'AEAYEAAQQATRTVVAPRSVTKVGRNDPCPCGSGKKYKKCCGA' A
#
# COMPACT_ATOMS: atom_id res chain seq x y z
N ALA A 1 -15.55 -27.18 -19.91
CA ALA A 1 -15.40 -25.72 -19.83
C ALA A 1 -15.86 -25.19 -18.46
N GLU A 2 -16.90 -25.75 -17.87
CA GLU A 2 -17.48 -25.24 -16.62
C GLU A 2 -16.57 -25.40 -15.39
N ALA A 3 -15.66 -26.38 -15.38
CA ALA A 3 -14.74 -26.62 -14.26
C ALA A 3 -13.61 -25.57 -14.14
N TYR A 4 -13.23 -24.87 -15.22
CA TYR A 4 -12.19 -23.83 -15.16
C TYR A 4 -12.72 -22.46 -14.72
N GLU A 5 -14.03 -22.23 -14.84
CA GLU A 5 -14.68 -20.97 -14.43
C GLU A 5 -14.97 -20.95 -12.93
N ALA A 6 -15.36 -22.08 -12.33
CA ALA A 6 -15.60 -22.21 -10.90
C ALA A 6 -14.34 -21.99 -10.04
N ALA A 7 -13.15 -22.37 -10.54
CA ALA A 7 -11.88 -22.17 -9.84
C ALA A 7 -11.40 -20.70 -9.82
N GLN A 8 -11.80 -19.88 -10.79
CA GLN A 8 -11.34 -18.48 -10.90
C GLN A 8 -12.08 -17.52 -9.96
N GLN A 9 -13.27 -17.89 -9.47
CA GLN A 9 -14.06 -17.04 -8.57
C GLN A 9 -13.53 -17.06 -7.12
N ALA A 10 -12.78 -18.09 -6.72
CA ALA A 10 -12.25 -18.25 -5.36
C ALA A 10 -11.00 -17.40 -5.06
N THR A 11 -10.36 -16.79 -6.06
CA THR A 11 -9.08 -16.06 -5.91
C THR A 11 -9.20 -14.54 -6.06
N ARG A 12 -10.40 -14.00 -6.27
CA ARG A 12 -10.63 -12.54 -6.33
C ARG A 12 -10.67 -11.92 -4.94
N THR A 13 -9.53 -11.90 -4.24
CA THR A 13 -9.32 -10.95 -3.16
C THR A 13 -9.17 -9.58 -3.79
N VAL A 14 -10.19 -8.73 -3.65
CA VAL A 14 -10.14 -7.33 -4.08
C VAL A 14 -9.09 -6.63 -3.20
N VAL A 15 -7.84 -6.60 -3.67
CA VAL A 15 -6.80 -5.76 -3.08
C VAL A 15 -7.22 -4.33 -3.40
N ALA A 16 -7.92 -3.70 -2.46
CA ALA A 16 -8.16 -2.26 -2.54
C ALA A 16 -6.80 -1.59 -2.78
N PRO A 17 -6.70 -0.65 -3.75
CA PRO A 17 -5.45 0.04 -3.97
C PRO A 17 -5.07 0.67 -2.64
N ARG A 18 -3.87 0.34 -2.13
CA ARG A 18 -3.34 1.06 -0.98
C ARG A 18 -3.31 2.52 -1.40
N SER A 19 -4.17 3.33 -0.81
CA SER A 19 -4.10 4.77 -0.94
C SER A 19 -2.75 5.14 -0.36
N VAL A 20 -1.73 5.24 -1.21
CA VAL A 20 -0.43 5.76 -0.81
C VAL A 20 -0.67 7.22 -0.55
N THR A 21 -1.02 7.56 0.69
CA THR A 21 -1.04 8.94 1.14
C THR A 21 0.33 9.49 0.80
N LYS A 22 0.39 10.42 -0.14
CA LYS A 22 1.66 11.03 -0.56
C LYS A 22 2.19 11.79 0.65
N VAL A 23 3.09 11.16 1.39
CA VAL A 23 3.76 11.81 2.53
C VAL A 23 4.63 12.93 1.98
N GLY A 24 4.37 14.15 2.45
CA GLY A 24 5.15 15.30 2.06
C GLY A 24 6.57 15.20 2.62
N ARG A 25 7.56 15.73 1.90
CA ARG A 25 8.97 15.72 2.33
C ARG A 25 9.18 16.34 3.72
N ASN A 26 8.33 17.27 4.15
CA ASN A 26 8.45 17.94 5.45
C ASN A 26 7.57 17.32 6.56
N ASP A 27 6.68 16.39 6.23
CA ASP A 27 5.78 15.75 7.20
C ASP A 27 6.54 14.83 8.16
N PRO A 28 5.99 14.52 9.35
CA PRO A 28 6.57 13.52 10.24
C PRO A 28 6.69 12.16 9.55
N CYS A 29 7.79 11.44 9.79
CA CYS A 29 8.02 10.12 9.21
C CYS A 29 6.98 9.11 9.74
N PRO A 30 6.27 8.38 8.86
CA PRO A 30 5.32 7.34 9.27
C PRO A 30 6.01 6.14 9.95
N CYS A 31 7.34 6.09 9.93
CA CYS A 31 8.16 5.12 10.65
C CYS A 31 8.24 5.34 12.17
N GLY A 32 7.67 6.43 12.70
CA GLY A 32 7.65 6.69 14.15
C GLY A 32 8.94 7.28 14.74
N SER A 33 9.89 7.69 13.90
CA SER A 33 11.18 8.23 14.37
C SER A 33 11.12 9.67 14.91
N GLY A 34 9.98 10.36 14.76
CA GLY A 34 9.82 11.78 15.09
C GLY A 34 10.55 12.74 14.12
N LYS A 35 11.31 12.23 13.15
CA LYS A 35 12.02 13.05 12.14
C LYS A 35 11.09 13.40 10.98
N LYS A 36 11.39 14.50 10.27
CA LYS A 36 10.76 14.83 8.97
C LYS A 36 11.06 13.74 7.94
N TYR A 37 10.11 13.43 7.06
CA TYR A 37 10.23 12.37 6.04
C TYR A 37 11.51 12.48 5.22
N LYS A 38 11.85 13.69 4.72
CA LYS A 38 13.09 13.96 3.95
C LYS A 38 14.41 13.77 4.72
N LYS A 39 14.35 13.58 6.04
CA LYS A 39 15.52 13.34 6.92
C LYS A 39 15.49 11.94 7.53
N CYS A 40 14.60 11.07 7.04
CA CYS A 40 14.43 9.70 7.51
C CYS A 40 14.23 8.76 6.31
N CYS A 41 13.02 8.22 6.09
CA CYS A 41 12.73 7.27 5.02
C CYS A 41 12.62 7.88 3.61
N GLY A 42 12.55 9.21 3.50
CA GLY A 42 12.51 9.92 2.21
C GLY A 42 13.88 10.43 1.74
N ALA A 43 14.97 9.90 2.29
CA ALA A 43 16.33 10.06 1.79
C ALA A 43 16.54 9.20 0.54
#